data_AF-E3M2K9-F1
#
_entry.id   AF-E3M2K9-F1
#
_cell.length_a   1.000
_cell.length_b   1.000
_cell.length_c   1.000
_cell.angle_alpha   90.00
_cell.angle_beta   90.00
_cell.angle_gamma   90.00
#
_symmetry.space_group_name_H-M   'P 1'
#
loop_
_entity.id
_entity.type
_entity.pdbx_description
1 polymer ?
#
loop_
_entity_poly.entity_id
_entity_poly.type
_entity_poly.pdbx_seq_one_letter_code
_entity_poly.pdbx_strand_id
1 'polypeptide(L)'
;MPHCRRVLVLLLLFTVITNCGVDALKCRLYHRIWEDGHLLRINPDVCHTSSQYCVRATYSDPDVRKKNGYSMGCDKVDCQGIEDPNFTGWVQKLNGEYCRKSRDYGKKGEICCCPNDMCNSSKKSSFVILTIFFTVFIVYFL
;
A
#
# COMPACT_ATOMS: atom_id res chain seq x y z
N MET A 1 4.76 11.27 -47.64
CA MET A 1 4.04 10.15 -46.99
C MET A 1 3.29 10.62 -45.73
N PRO A 2 2.13 11.29 -45.87
CA PRO A 2 1.33 11.79 -44.74
C PRO A 2 0.49 10.70 -44.06
N HIS A 3 0.22 9.57 -44.74
CA HIS A 3 -0.61 8.48 -44.23
C HIS A 3 0.07 7.68 -43.10
N CYS A 4 1.37 7.39 -43.17
CA CYS A 4 2.10 6.72 -42.08
C CYS A 4 2.10 7.53 -40.78
N ARG A 5 2.20 8.86 -40.88
CA ARG A 5 2.24 9.76 -39.73
C ARG A 5 0.89 9.82 -39.00
N ARG A 6 -0.23 9.70 -39.73
CA ARG A 6 -1.59 9.65 -39.16
C ARG A 6 -1.88 8.33 -38.45
N VAL A 7 -1.40 7.21 -39.01
CA VAL A 7 -1.54 5.87 -38.40
C VAL A 7 -0.74 5.78 -37.09
N LEU A 8 0.47 6.33 -37.05
CA LEU A 8 1.29 6.38 -35.84
C LEU A 8 0.61 7.18 -34.70
N VAL A 9 0.03 8.34 -35.03
CA VAL A 9 -0.69 9.19 -34.06
C VAL A 9 -1.95 8.48 -33.53
N LEU A 10 -2.68 7.77 -34.39
CA LEU A 10 -3.86 6.99 -33.99
C LEU A 10 -3.47 5.80 -33.09
N LEU A 11 -2.37 5.10 -33.39
CA LEU A 11 -1.86 4.01 -32.55
C LEU A 11 -1.40 4.52 -31.18
N LEU A 12 -0.70 5.65 -31.12
CA LEU A 12 -0.30 6.29 -29.86
C LEU A 12 -1.52 6.72 -29.04
N LEU A 13 -2.51 7.35 -29.67
CA LEU A 13 -3.77 7.70 -29.00
C LEU A 13 -4.50 6.45 -28.49
N PHE A 14 -4.53 5.37 -29.26
CA PHE A 14 -5.13 4.11 -28.83
C PHE A 14 -4.43 3.55 -27.58
N THR A 15 -3.09 3.54 -27.54
CA THR A 15 -2.33 3.08 -26.35
C THR A 15 -2.53 3.95 -25.11
N VAL A 16 -2.76 5.25 -25.28
CA VAL A 16 -3.06 6.18 -24.16
C VAL A 16 -4.49 5.95 -23.64
N ILE A 17 -5.46 5.68 -24.53
CA ILE A 17 -6.86 5.47 -24.15
C ILE A 17 -7.08 4.07 -23.54
N THR A 18 -6.39 3.03 -24.02
CA THR A 18 -6.52 1.65 -23.48
C THR A 18 -5.91 1.47 -22.09
N ASN A 19 -5.11 2.42 -21.60
CA ASN A 19 -4.59 2.42 -20.23
C ASN A 19 -5.52 3.11 -19.21
N CYS A 20 -6.73 3.52 -19.60
CA CYS A 20 -7.78 3.91 -18.65
C CYS A 20 -8.43 2.68 -18.00
N GLY A 21 -7.62 1.78 -17.45
CA GLY A 21 -8.06 0.91 -16.37
C GLY A 21 -8.07 1.75 -15.09
N VAL A 22 -9.15 1.73 -14.33
CA VAL A 22 -9.10 2.20 -12.95
C VAL A 22 -8.23 1.19 -12.21
N ASP A 23 -6.92 1.44 -12.16
CA ASP A 23 -5.98 0.52 -11.52
C ASP A 23 -6.42 0.30 -10.08
N ALA A 24 -6.83 -0.94 -9.78
CA ALA A 24 -7.18 -1.32 -8.42
C ALA A 24 -5.93 -1.23 -7.53
N LEU A 25 -6.06 -0.54 -6.39
CA LEU A 25 -4.99 -0.36 -5.42
C LEU A 25 -4.44 -1.72 -5.02
N LYS A 26 -3.11 -1.88 -5.11
CA LYS A 26 -2.40 -3.12 -4.79
C LYS A 26 -1.79 -3.01 -3.41
N CYS A 27 -2.12 -3.90 -2.50
CA CYS A 27 -1.58 -3.88 -1.15
C CYS A 27 -0.97 -5.23 -0.79
N ARG A 28 0.03 -5.20 0.11
CA ARG A 28 0.59 -6.44 0.63
C ARG A 28 -0.43 -7.11 1.56
N LEU A 29 -0.70 -8.38 1.32
CA LEU A 29 -1.49 -9.24 2.20
C LEU A 29 -0.54 -10.12 3.01
N TYR A 30 -0.56 -10.00 4.33
CA TYR A 30 0.26 -10.84 5.19
C TYR A 30 -0.26 -10.80 6.62
N HIS A 31 -0.39 -11.95 7.26
CA HIS A 31 -0.82 -12.05 8.65
C HIS A 31 0.16 -12.92 9.42
N ARG A 32 0.56 -12.44 10.59
CA ARG A 32 1.27 -13.21 11.61
C ARG A 32 0.80 -12.72 12.96
N ILE A 33 -0.25 -13.35 13.47
CA ILE A 33 -0.94 -12.98 14.71
C ILE A 33 -0.89 -14.18 15.64
N TRP A 34 -0.54 -13.94 16.89
CA TRP A 34 -0.69 -14.88 17.99
C TRP A 34 -2.00 -14.57 18.70
N GLU A 35 -2.92 -15.52 18.73
CA GLU A 35 -4.23 -15.40 19.39
C GLU A 35 -4.56 -16.73 20.06
N ASP A 36 -5.16 -16.72 21.26
CA ASP A 36 -5.59 -17.92 21.98
C ASP A 36 -4.58 -19.08 22.00
N GLY A 37 -3.29 -18.75 22.18
CA GLY A 37 -2.21 -19.73 22.26
C GLY A 37 -1.79 -20.37 20.93
N HIS A 38 -2.30 -19.89 19.79
CA HIS A 38 -1.94 -20.39 18.47
C HIS A 38 -1.47 -19.26 17.54
N LEU A 39 -0.61 -19.63 16.59
CA LEU A 39 -0.15 -18.72 15.55
C LEU A 39 -1.06 -18.81 14.33
N LEU A 40 -1.80 -17.75 14.06
CA LEU A 40 -2.45 -17.53 12.78
C LEU A 40 -1.44 -16.90 11.81
N ARG A 41 -1.13 -17.62 10.73
CA ARG A 41 -0.23 -17.13 9.67
C ARG A 41 -0.87 -17.30 8.30
N ILE A 42 -0.91 -16.21 7.55
CA ILE A 42 -1.26 -16.21 6.12
C ILE A 42 0.01 -15.90 5.34
N ASN A 43 0.27 -16.70 4.30
CA ASN A 43 1.46 -16.50 3.47
C ASN A 43 1.42 -15.14 2.77
N PRO A 44 2.58 -14.51 2.52
CA PRO A 44 2.63 -13.24 1.82
C PRO A 44 1.98 -13.35 0.45
N ASP A 45 1.05 -12.44 0.17
CA ASP A 45 0.34 -12.33 -1.09
C ASP A 45 0.07 -10.83 -1.40
N VAL A 46 -0.69 -10.56 -2.46
CA VAL A 46 -1.13 -9.23 -2.86
C VAL A 46 -2.65 -9.23 -2.95
N CYS A 47 -3.29 -8.27 -2.28
CA CYS A 47 -4.70 -8.01 -2.47
C CYS A 47 -4.88 -6.81 -3.40
N HIS A 48 -5.94 -6.87 -4.21
CA HIS A 48 -6.38 -5.79 -5.08
C HIS A 48 -7.68 -5.27 -4.53
N THR A 49 -7.83 -3.95 -4.49
CA THR A 49 -9.04 -3.37 -3.96
C THR A 49 -9.42 -2.09 -4.68
N SER A 50 -10.73 -1.89 -4.84
CA SER A 50 -11.30 -0.59 -5.16
C SER A 50 -11.47 0.28 -3.91
N SER A 51 -11.25 -0.29 -2.71
CA SER A 51 -11.16 0.48 -1.46
C SER A 51 -9.88 1.31 -1.43
N GLN A 52 -9.99 2.57 -1.05
CA GLN A 52 -8.93 3.57 -1.20
C GLN A 52 -7.66 3.34 -0.37
N TYR A 53 -7.57 2.30 0.48
CA TYR A 53 -6.48 2.17 1.43
C TYR A 53 -5.90 0.75 1.55
N CYS A 54 -4.57 0.71 1.63
CA CYS A 54 -3.82 -0.40 2.20
C CYS A 54 -3.74 -0.23 3.71
N VAL A 55 -3.85 -1.36 4.44
CA VAL A 55 -3.80 -1.36 5.90
C VAL A 55 -2.59 -2.11 6.45
N ARG A 56 -2.11 -1.62 7.59
CA ARG A 56 -1.15 -2.31 8.46
C ARG A 56 -1.60 -2.17 9.91
N ALA A 57 -2.10 -3.26 10.48
CA ALA A 57 -2.43 -3.35 11.90
C ALA A 57 -1.28 -4.01 12.66
N THR A 58 -0.91 -3.40 13.79
CA THR A 58 0.06 -3.94 14.74
C THR A 58 -0.69 -4.25 16.03
N TYR A 59 -0.75 -5.54 16.38
CA TYR A 59 -1.36 -6.02 17.60
C TYR A 59 -0.32 -6.06 18.71
N SER A 60 -0.55 -5.35 19.80
CA SER A 60 0.36 -5.34 20.93
C SER A 60 -0.38 -5.12 22.25
N ASP A 61 -0.37 -6.12 23.12
CA ASP A 61 -0.90 -6.03 24.46
C ASP A 61 0.08 -6.65 25.47
N PRO A 62 0.31 -6.03 26.64
CA PRO A 62 1.05 -6.64 27.74
C PRO A 62 0.49 -7.98 28.22
N ASP A 63 -0.83 -8.20 28.04
CA ASP A 63 -1.46 -9.49 28.35
C ASP A 63 -1.19 -10.49 27.21
N VAL A 64 -0.43 -11.54 27.52
CA VAL A 64 -0.05 -12.61 26.59
C VAL A 64 -1.24 -13.44 26.09
N ARG A 65 -2.40 -13.35 26.75
CA ARG A 65 -3.63 -14.04 26.32
C ARG A 65 -4.33 -13.30 25.18
N LYS A 66 -3.96 -12.05 24.91
CA LYS A 66 -4.55 -11.22 23.85
C LYS A 66 -3.75 -11.29 22.56
N LYS A 67 -4.38 -10.84 21.47
CA LYS A 67 -3.78 -10.78 20.14
C LYS A 67 -2.46 -9.99 20.16
N ASN A 68 -1.41 -10.59 19.62
CA ASN A 68 -0.10 -9.95 19.42
C ASN A 68 0.45 -10.29 18.03
N GLY A 69 1.11 -9.36 17.36
CA GLY A 69 1.66 -9.58 16.02
C GLY A 69 1.29 -8.49 15.02
N TYR A 70 1.15 -8.85 13.74
CA TYR A 70 0.87 -7.88 12.70
C TYR A 70 0.05 -8.47 11.55
N SER A 71 -0.71 -7.58 10.91
CA SER A 71 -1.62 -7.86 9.80
C SER A 71 -1.50 -6.77 8.76
N MET A 72 -1.49 -7.16 7.49
CA MET A 72 -1.41 -6.28 6.34
C MET A 72 -2.44 -6.73 5.31
N GLY A 73 -3.13 -5.81 4.65
CA GLY A 73 -4.09 -6.15 3.61
C GLY A 73 -4.77 -4.93 3.00
N CYS A 74 -5.96 -5.17 2.48
CA CYS A 74 -6.85 -4.20 1.87
C CYS A 74 -8.09 -4.09 2.74
N ASP A 75 -8.36 -2.91 3.30
CA ASP A 75 -9.56 -2.69 4.11
C ASP A 75 -10.02 -1.24 4.00
N LYS A 76 -11.33 -1.05 3.81
CA LYS A 76 -11.99 0.26 3.82
C LYS A 76 -12.47 0.63 5.21
N VAL A 77 -13.02 -0.34 5.93
CA VAL A 77 -13.81 -0.12 7.16
C VAL A 77 -12.90 0.39 8.26
N ASP A 78 -11.74 -0.25 8.40
CA ASP A 78 -10.71 0.10 9.36
C ASP A 78 -10.11 1.50 9.16
N CYS A 79 -10.20 2.04 7.94
CA CYS A 79 -9.68 3.35 7.54
C CYS A 79 -10.74 4.45 7.45
N GLN A 80 -11.96 4.20 7.94
CA GLN A 80 -13.03 5.19 7.91
C GLN A 80 -12.66 6.44 8.74
N GLY A 81 -13.08 7.60 8.24
CA GLY A 81 -12.88 8.89 8.90
C GLY A 81 -11.50 9.54 8.69
N ILE A 82 -10.61 8.97 7.86
CA ILE A 82 -9.34 9.64 7.49
C ILE A 82 -9.59 10.95 6.72
N GLU A 83 -10.60 10.96 5.86
CA GLU A 83 -10.99 12.14 5.06
C GLU A 83 -11.88 13.13 5.85
N ASP A 84 -12.35 12.75 7.05
CA ASP A 84 -13.20 13.61 7.88
C ASP A 84 -12.34 14.55 8.72
N PRO A 85 -12.37 15.88 8.47
CA PRO A 85 -11.57 16.85 9.22
C PRO A 85 -11.99 16.95 10.70
N ASN A 86 -13.17 16.47 11.08
CA ASN A 86 -13.65 16.49 12.46
C ASN A 86 -13.20 15.27 13.27
N PHE A 87 -12.63 14.23 12.62
CA PHE A 87 -12.23 13.01 13.29
C PHE A 87 -10.81 13.16 13.87
N THR A 88 -10.71 13.28 15.20
CA THR A 88 -9.44 13.56 15.90
C THR A 88 -8.58 12.34 16.20
N GLY A 89 -9.02 11.13 15.83
CA GLY A 89 -8.33 9.88 16.17
C GLY A 89 -7.13 9.52 15.30
N TRP A 90 -7.00 10.13 14.13
CA TRP A 90 -5.94 9.82 13.17
C TRP A 90 -4.73 10.75 13.33
N VAL A 91 -3.53 10.18 13.31
CA VAL A 91 -2.26 10.90 13.31
C VAL A 91 -1.51 10.57 12.02
N GLN A 92 -1.23 11.59 11.21
CA GLN A 92 -0.41 11.43 10.02
C GLN A 92 1.06 11.29 10.41
N LYS A 93 1.72 10.22 9.96
CA LYS A 93 3.14 9.94 10.16
C LYS A 93 3.96 10.56 9.03
N LEU A 94 5.27 10.73 9.26
CA LEU A 94 6.21 11.30 8.28
C LEU A 94 6.28 10.54 6.94
N ASN A 95 5.94 9.25 6.94
CA ASN A 95 5.91 8.43 5.73
C ASN A 95 4.62 8.60 4.90
N GLY A 96 3.68 9.45 5.34
CA GLY A 96 2.39 9.69 4.70
C GLY A 96 1.29 8.72 5.13
N GLU A 97 1.55 7.78 6.04
CA GLU A 97 0.52 6.89 6.60
C GLU A 97 -0.31 7.61 7.67
N TYR A 98 -1.61 7.34 7.70
CA TYR A 98 -2.50 7.78 8.77
C TYR A 98 -2.62 6.66 9.78
N CYS A 99 -2.22 6.90 11.03
CA CYS A 99 -2.26 5.87 12.07
C CYS A 99 -3.14 6.26 13.24
N ARG A 100 -3.83 5.28 13.81
CA ARG A 100 -4.68 5.43 14.99
C ARG A 100 -4.44 4.30 15.96
N LYS A 101 -4.40 4.63 17.25
CA LYS A 101 -4.42 3.63 18.31
C LYS A 101 -5.86 3.22 18.58
N SER A 102 -6.13 1.91 18.63
CA SER A 102 -7.42 1.36 19.09
C SER A 102 -7.17 0.23 20.08
N ARG A 103 -8.09 0.06 21.02
CA ARG A 103 -8.09 -1.07 21.96
C ARG A 103 -8.30 -2.40 21.25
N ASP A 104 -8.91 -2.39 20.07
CA ASP A 104 -9.12 -3.59 19.24
C ASP A 104 -7.81 -4.23 18.80
N TYR A 105 -6.74 -3.43 18.69
CA TYR A 105 -5.39 -3.90 18.38
C TYR A 105 -4.51 -4.11 19.65
N GLY A 106 -5.09 -3.96 20.85
CA GLY A 106 -4.39 -4.08 22.13
C GLY A 106 -3.93 -2.74 22.72
N LYS A 107 -3.51 -2.74 23.98
CA LYS A 107 -3.12 -1.51 24.73
C LYS A 107 -2.04 -0.66 24.04
N LYS A 108 -1.16 -1.29 23.27
CA LYS A 108 -0.08 -0.64 22.51
C LYS A 108 -0.26 -0.82 21.00
N GLY A 109 -1.39 -1.37 20.58
CA GLY A 109 -1.68 -1.60 19.17
C GLY A 109 -2.04 -0.32 18.44
N GLU A 110 -1.80 -0.34 17.13
CA GLU A 110 -2.22 0.72 16.23
C GLU A 110 -2.56 0.12 14.87
N ILE A 111 -3.39 0.84 14.13
CA ILE A 111 -3.63 0.60 12.71
C ILE A 111 -3.15 1.79 11.91
N CYS A 112 -2.49 1.52 10.80
CA CYS A 112 -2.04 2.51 9.82
C CYS A 112 -2.67 2.24 8.46
N CYS A 113 -3.11 3.31 7.80
CA CYS A 113 -3.75 3.30 6.49
C CYS A 113 -2.97 4.20 5.53
N CYS A 114 -2.88 3.80 4.27
CA CYS A 114 -2.25 4.61 3.24
C CYS A 114 -2.84 4.33 1.84
N PRO A 115 -2.90 5.35 0.96
CA PRO A 115 -3.63 5.26 -0.31
C PRO A 115 -2.79 4.87 -1.53
N ASN A 116 -1.51 4.51 -1.34
CA ASN A 116 -0.58 4.24 -2.44
C ASN A 116 -0.30 2.75 -2.59
N ASP A 117 0.00 2.30 -3.80
CA ASP A 117 0.37 0.91 -4.05
C ASP A 117 1.51 0.43 -3.13
N MET A 118 1.30 -0.72 -2.51
CA MET A 118 2.23 -1.44 -1.64
C MET A 118 2.76 -0.62 -0.46
N CYS A 119 2.10 0.48 -0.10
CA CYS A 119 2.54 1.39 0.96
C CYS A 119 2.53 0.76 2.35
N ASN A 120 1.71 -0.27 2.57
CA ASN A 120 1.66 -1.01 3.83
C ASN A 120 2.85 -1.97 4.02
N SER A 121 3.77 -2.03 3.06
CA SER A 121 5.03 -2.75 3.18
C SER A 121 6.14 -1.83 3.72
N SER A 122 7.05 -2.38 4.52
CA SER A 122 8.28 -1.68 4.89
C SER A 122 9.07 -1.35 3.63
N LYS A 123 9.27 -0.05 3.35
CA LYS A 123 9.96 0.46 2.15
C LYS A 123 11.30 -0.26 1.96
N LYS A 124 11.39 -1.17 1.00
CA LYS A 124 12.69 -1.56 0.44
C LYS A 124 13.16 -0.39 -0.42
N SER A 125 14.38 0.07 -0.13
CA SER A 125 15.06 1.18 -0.79
C SER A 125 14.85 1.15 -2.32
N SER A 126 14.55 2.31 -2.90
CA SER A 126 14.20 2.47 -4.31
C SER A 126 15.40 2.20 -5.21
N PHE A 127 15.53 0.96 -5.70
CA PHE A 127 16.51 0.57 -6.72
C PHE A 127 16.28 1.25 -8.08
N VAL A 128 15.11 1.90 -8.27
CA VAL A 128 14.68 2.53 -9.52
C VAL A 128 15.55 3.73 -9.90
N ILE A 129 16.03 4.49 -8.91
CA ILE A 129 16.91 5.65 -9.14
C ILE A 129 18.24 5.18 -9.72
N LEU A 130 18.78 4.07 -9.22
CA LEU A 130 20.08 3.53 -9.65
C LEU A 130 20.05 3.07 -11.11
N THR A 131 18.95 2.47 -11.56
CA THR A 131 18.77 2.04 -12.95
C THR A 131 18.67 3.21 -13.94
N ILE A 132 18.01 4.31 -13.59
CA ILE A 132 17.88 5.48 -14.48
C ILE A 132 19.25 6.13 -14.70
N PHE A 133 20.04 6.31 -13.63
CA PHE A 133 21.40 6.84 -13.73
C PHE A 133 22.30 5.94 -14.59
N PHE A 134 22.18 4.62 -14.47
CA PHE A 134 22.96 3.68 -15.27
C PHE A 134 22.60 3.71 -16.76
N THR A 135 21.31 3.81 -17.09
CA THR A 135 20.86 3.94 -18.49
C THR A 135 21.27 5.26 -19.13
N VAL A 136 21.19 6.38 -18.41
CA VAL A 136 21.66 7.68 -18.92
C VAL A 136 23.17 7.66 -19.12
N PHE A 137 23.91 7.07 -18.19
CA PHE A 137 25.38 6.95 -18.31
C PHE A 137 25.78 6.13 -19.54
N ILE A 138 25.15 4.97 -19.78
CA ILE A 138 25.44 4.14 -20.96
C ILE A 138 25.07 4.87 -22.26
N VAL A 139 23.95 5.57 -22.32
CA VAL A 139 23.52 6.28 -23.55
C VAL A 139 24.41 7.48 -23.88
N TYR A 140 25.05 8.10 -22.88
CA TYR A 140 25.88 9.29 -23.11
C TYR A 140 27.38 9.01 -23.26
N PHE A 141 27.89 7.90 -22.73
CA PHE A 141 29.33 7.62 -22.67
C PHE A 141 29.79 6.38 -23.47
N LEU A 142 28.86 5.63 -24.08
CA LEU A 142 29.12 4.53 -25.01
C LEU A 142 28.54 4.87 -26.38
#